data_AF-A0A832GU52-F1
#
_entry.id   AF-A0A832GU52-F1
#
_cell.length_a   1.000
_cell.length_b   1.000
_cell.length_c   1.000
_cell.angle_alpha   90.00
_cell.angle_beta   90.00
_cell.angle_gamma   90.00
#
_symmetry.space_group_name_H-M   'P 1'
#
loop_
_entity.id
_entity.type
_entity.pdbx_description
1 polymer ?
#
loop_
_entity_poly.entity_id
_entity_poly.type
_entity_poly.pdbx_seq_one_letter_code
_entity_poly.pdbx_strand_id
1 'polypeptide(L)'
;MNIVNNDNEFIWNKINTPGSYEWWYFDCISDNSDYSMVIIIYSGFPFSPRYLKDINNKKNSCSYDFPGISVCLYKGNKRIINIHRTMQSIYNIDNGIIIKNPGQVTLEHKQDGSSRVFIETSTLYRNIKVKCDLHFSPIQNIFNSIPQQYSENKDHFWKPLSPKGYLEAEFEIIKNKQSEKINIKGMGYSDQNWGFVPIYHKISDWNWGRFHTEKLNGI
;
A
#
# COMPACT_ATOMS: atom_id res chain seq x y z
N MET A 1 -13.69 -0.73 12.40
CA MET A 1 -12.67 -1.47 11.63
C MET A 1 -12.52 -2.83 12.26
N ASN A 2 -12.54 -3.89 11.46
CA ASN A 2 -12.32 -5.26 11.94
C ASN A 2 -10.86 -5.64 11.77
N ILE A 3 -10.24 -6.22 12.81
CA ILE A 3 -8.85 -6.67 12.76
C ILE A 3 -8.85 -8.17 12.45
N VAL A 4 -8.14 -8.55 11.39
CA VAL A 4 -8.01 -9.94 10.94
C VAL A 4 -6.60 -10.45 11.28
N ASN A 5 -6.52 -11.74 11.60
CA ASN A 5 -5.24 -12.38 11.90
C ASN A 5 -4.31 -12.38 10.69
N ASN A 6 -3.01 -12.38 10.96
CA ASN A 6 -1.98 -12.56 9.94
C ASN A 6 -1.65 -14.05 9.77
N ASP A 7 -2.15 -14.66 8.71
CA ASP A 7 -1.87 -16.04 8.27
C ASP A 7 -0.77 -16.10 7.19
N ASN A 8 -0.09 -14.98 6.90
CA ASN A 8 0.87 -14.81 5.80
C ASN A 8 0.29 -15.15 4.40
N GLU A 9 -1.02 -15.31 4.27
CA GLU A 9 -1.63 -15.50 2.95
C GLU A 9 -1.77 -14.15 2.26
N PHE A 10 -1.25 -14.08 1.04
CA PHE A 10 -1.61 -13.02 0.12
C PHE A 10 -3.01 -13.27 -0.41
N ILE A 11 -3.88 -12.29 -0.23
CA ILE A 11 -5.25 -12.34 -0.71
C ILE A 11 -5.48 -11.07 -1.51
N TRP A 12 -5.98 -11.21 -2.72
CA TRP A 12 -6.72 -10.15 -3.40
C TRP A 12 -8.19 -10.54 -3.38
N ASN A 13 -8.99 -9.81 -2.60
CA ASN A 13 -10.37 -10.19 -2.28
C ASN A 13 -11.33 -10.03 -3.47
N LYS A 14 -10.95 -9.29 -4.52
CA LYS A 14 -11.77 -9.07 -5.75
C LYS A 14 -13.21 -8.67 -5.43
N ILE A 15 -13.37 -7.74 -4.51
CA ILE A 15 -14.67 -7.31 -4.00
C ILE A 15 -15.44 -6.58 -5.09
N ASN A 16 -16.64 -7.07 -5.40
CA ASN A 16 -17.47 -6.57 -6.50
C ASN A 16 -18.65 -5.69 -6.04
N THR A 17 -18.69 -5.29 -4.77
CA THR A 17 -19.74 -4.43 -4.25
C THR A 17 -19.46 -2.96 -4.61
N PRO A 18 -20.50 -2.14 -4.90
CA PRO A 18 -20.28 -0.73 -5.21
C PRO A 18 -19.57 0.01 -4.07
N GLY A 19 -18.50 0.74 -4.41
CA GLY A 19 -17.73 1.51 -3.43
C GLY A 19 -16.71 0.70 -2.63
N SER A 20 -16.62 -0.61 -2.86
CA SER A 20 -15.62 -1.45 -2.22
C SER A 20 -14.19 -1.05 -2.60
N TYR A 21 -13.27 -1.20 -1.67
CA TYR A 21 -11.88 -0.88 -1.88
C TYR A 21 -11.00 -1.96 -1.24
N GLU A 22 -9.75 -2.00 -1.68
CA GLU A 22 -8.71 -2.80 -1.09
C GLU A 22 -7.35 -2.14 -1.35
N TRP A 23 -6.46 -2.16 -0.37
CA TRP A 23 -5.11 -1.66 -0.54
C TRP A 23 -4.08 -2.45 0.24
N TRP A 24 -2.86 -2.44 -0.27
CA TRP A 24 -1.66 -2.95 0.40
C TRP A 24 -0.73 -1.78 0.67
N TYR A 25 -0.28 -1.68 1.92
CA TYR A 25 0.54 -0.60 2.43
C TYR A 25 1.95 -1.10 2.75
N PHE A 26 2.95 -0.28 2.42
CA PHE A 26 4.34 -0.47 2.82
C PHE A 26 4.93 0.88 3.24
N ASP A 27 5.64 0.92 4.35
CA ASP A 27 6.48 2.06 4.70
C ASP A 27 7.87 1.63 5.16
N CYS A 28 8.78 2.59 5.21
CA CYS A 28 10.11 2.40 5.76
C CYS A 28 10.67 3.72 6.27
N ILE A 29 11.37 3.64 7.40
CA ILE A 29 12.26 4.69 7.90
C ILE A 29 13.67 4.14 7.77
N SER A 30 14.57 4.86 7.09
CA SER A 30 15.93 4.38 6.86
C SER A 30 16.75 4.33 8.16
N ASP A 31 17.55 3.28 8.31
CA ASP A 31 18.44 3.11 9.47
C ASP A 31 19.72 3.95 9.36
N ASN A 32 20.10 4.35 8.13
CA ASN A 32 21.42 4.92 7.82
C ASN A 32 21.36 6.22 7.00
N SER A 33 20.17 6.74 6.74
CA SER A 33 19.97 7.96 5.96
C SER A 33 18.76 8.75 6.45
N ASP A 34 18.62 9.98 5.97
CA ASP A 34 17.48 10.85 6.30
C ASP A 34 16.24 10.54 5.43
N TYR A 35 16.18 9.37 4.78
CA TYR A 35 15.06 9.02 3.90
C TYR A 35 13.98 8.21 4.62
N SER A 36 12.73 8.49 4.28
CA SER A 36 11.59 7.64 4.62
C SER A 36 10.61 7.58 3.45
N MET A 37 9.85 6.49 3.36
CA MET A 37 8.94 6.25 2.24
C MET A 37 7.63 5.61 2.66
N VAL A 38 6.60 5.86 1.85
CA VAL A 38 5.29 5.21 1.93
C VAL A 38 4.86 4.82 0.51
N ILE A 39 4.47 3.57 0.33
CA ILE A 39 3.90 3.03 -0.89
C ILE A 39 2.55 2.40 -0.55
N ILE A 40 1.52 2.75 -1.33
CA ILE A 40 0.18 2.17 -1.19
C ILE A 40 -0.30 1.72 -2.56
N ILE A 41 -0.62 0.44 -2.70
CA ILE A 41 -1.14 -0.16 -3.93
C ILE A 41 -2.63 -0.36 -3.73
N TYR A 42 -3.45 0.11 -4.65
CA TYR A 42 -4.91 0.06 -4.51
C TYR A 42 -5.52 -0.85 -5.56
N SER A 43 -6.38 -1.75 -5.11
CA SER A 43 -7.51 -2.24 -5.88
C SER A 43 -8.71 -1.39 -5.46
N GLY A 44 -9.06 -0.40 -6.29
CA GLY A 44 -10.23 0.45 -6.05
C GLY A 44 -9.83 1.61 -5.17
N PHE A 45 -9.12 2.57 -5.78
CA PHE A 45 -8.44 3.66 -5.12
C PHE A 45 -9.46 4.63 -4.48
N PRO A 46 -9.71 4.55 -3.17
CA PRO A 46 -10.83 5.26 -2.52
C PRO A 46 -10.66 6.78 -2.58
N PHE A 47 -9.44 7.27 -2.81
CA PHE A 47 -9.11 8.69 -2.91
C PHE A 47 -9.04 9.19 -4.36
N SER A 48 -9.33 8.34 -5.36
CA SER A 48 -9.39 8.77 -6.76
C SER A 48 -10.60 9.67 -6.99
N PRO A 49 -10.43 10.90 -7.52
CA PRO A 49 -11.56 11.76 -7.86
C PRO A 49 -12.53 11.12 -8.85
N ARG A 50 -12.04 10.27 -9.77
CA ARG A 50 -12.88 9.57 -10.75
C ARG A 50 -13.69 8.47 -10.09
N TYR A 51 -13.08 7.71 -9.19
CA TYR A 51 -13.78 6.67 -8.46
C TYR A 51 -14.87 7.26 -7.56
N LEU A 52 -14.53 8.29 -6.79
CA LEU A 52 -15.48 9.02 -5.94
C LEU A 52 -16.64 9.61 -6.75
N LYS A 53 -16.36 10.16 -7.94
CA LYS A 53 -17.39 10.66 -8.85
C LYS A 53 -18.35 9.53 -9.29
N ASP A 54 -17.83 8.35 -9.60
CA ASP A 54 -18.66 7.21 -10.00
C ASP A 54 -19.55 6.72 -8.85
N ILE A 55 -19.00 6.62 -7.64
CA ILE A 55 -19.77 6.27 -6.44
C ILE A 55 -20.86 7.30 -6.14
N ASN A 56 -20.54 8.60 -6.19
CA ASN A 56 -21.51 9.67 -5.96
C ASN A 56 -22.63 9.69 -7.02
N ASN A 57 -22.32 9.28 -8.25
CA ASN A 57 -23.30 9.12 -9.32
C ASN A 57 -24.04 7.77 -9.28
N LYS A 58 -23.90 7.00 -8.19
CA LYS A 58 -24.56 5.69 -7.98
C LYS A 58 -24.26 4.68 -9.09
N LYS A 59 -23.06 4.74 -9.67
CA LYS A 59 -22.59 3.68 -10.55
C LYS A 59 -22.15 2.47 -9.74
N ASN A 60 -22.10 1.31 -10.38
CA ASN A 60 -21.73 0.03 -9.76
C ASN A 60 -20.21 -0.22 -9.75
N SER A 61 -19.39 0.83 -9.66
CA SER A 61 -17.93 0.70 -9.67
C SER A 61 -17.44 0.06 -8.37
N CYS A 62 -16.57 -0.94 -8.48
CA CYS A 62 -16.11 -1.80 -7.37
C CYS A 62 -14.59 -1.79 -7.21
N SER A 63 -14.03 -2.71 -6.41
CA SER A 63 -12.63 -2.65 -5.99
C SER A 63 -11.65 -2.89 -7.12
N TYR A 64 -12.02 -3.38 -8.29
CA TYR A 64 -11.05 -3.65 -9.36
C TYR A 64 -11.20 -2.74 -10.58
N ASP A 65 -12.16 -1.82 -10.56
CA ASP A 65 -12.41 -0.88 -11.67
C ASP A 65 -11.49 0.34 -11.65
N PHE A 66 -11.00 0.72 -10.46
CA PHE A 66 -10.16 1.91 -10.27
C PHE A 66 -8.86 1.57 -9.52
N PRO A 67 -8.02 0.65 -10.03
CA PRO A 67 -6.75 0.38 -9.38
C PRO A 67 -5.88 1.65 -9.33
N GLY A 68 -4.89 1.66 -8.45
CA GLY A 68 -4.06 2.85 -8.29
C GLY A 68 -2.83 2.62 -7.45
N ILE A 69 -2.04 3.67 -7.32
CA ILE A 69 -0.86 3.68 -6.47
C ILE A 69 -0.66 5.05 -5.83
N SER A 70 -0.11 5.05 -4.63
CA SER A 70 0.52 6.21 -4.01
C SER A 70 1.98 5.90 -3.71
N VAL A 71 2.88 6.81 -4.06
CA VAL A 71 4.31 6.74 -3.75
C VAL A 71 4.74 8.06 -3.15
N CYS A 72 5.17 8.03 -1.89
CA CYS A 72 5.75 9.16 -1.19
C CYS A 72 7.18 8.84 -0.78
N LEU A 73 8.08 9.79 -1.05
CA LEU A 73 9.47 9.74 -0.59
C LEU A 73 9.79 11.05 0.12
N TYR A 74 10.39 10.95 1.29
CA TYR A 74 10.77 12.06 2.15
C TYR A 74 12.28 12.06 2.37
N LYS A 75 12.86 13.26 2.49
CA LYS A 75 14.22 13.50 2.97
C LYS A 75 14.12 14.47 4.15
N GLY A 76 14.30 13.96 5.36
CA GLY A 76 13.94 14.61 6.59
C GLY A 76 12.47 15.00 6.56
N ASN A 77 12.17 16.27 6.86
CA ASN A 77 10.80 16.78 6.87
C ASN A 77 10.28 17.19 5.48
N LYS A 78 11.05 16.96 4.40
CA LYS A 78 10.68 17.40 3.04
C LYS A 78 10.20 16.22 2.20
N ARG A 79 8.97 16.29 1.71
CA ARG A 79 8.44 15.36 0.71
C ARG A 79 9.01 15.66 -0.68
N ILE A 80 9.89 14.81 -1.18
CA ILE A 80 10.57 14.98 -2.47
C ILE A 80 9.86 14.29 -3.62
N ILE A 81 9.16 13.17 -3.36
CA ILE A 81 8.25 12.52 -4.30
C ILE A 81 6.86 12.44 -3.65
N ASN A 82 5.84 12.77 -4.43
CA ASN A 82 4.44 12.63 -4.06
C ASN A 82 3.63 12.28 -5.30
N ILE A 83 3.38 10.99 -5.50
CA ILE A 83 2.62 10.47 -6.64
C ILE A 83 1.35 9.83 -6.09
N HIS A 84 0.21 10.25 -6.63
CA HIS A 84 -1.06 9.54 -6.51
C HIS A 84 -1.57 9.32 -7.92
N ARG A 85 -1.76 8.06 -8.32
CA ARG A 85 -2.07 7.73 -9.70
C ARG A 85 -3.10 6.63 -9.79
N THR A 86 -4.25 6.95 -10.38
CA THR A 86 -5.21 5.94 -10.85
C THR A 86 -4.65 5.25 -12.10
N MET A 87 -4.76 3.94 -12.11
CA MET A 87 -4.37 3.02 -13.16
C MET A 87 -5.61 2.43 -13.85
N GLN A 88 -5.43 1.67 -14.93
CA GLN A 88 -6.54 1.20 -15.76
C GLN A 88 -6.93 -0.26 -15.49
N SER A 89 -5.97 -1.14 -15.21
CA SER A 89 -6.26 -2.56 -15.07
C SER A 89 -5.43 -3.21 -13.99
N ILE A 90 -6.01 -4.23 -13.36
CA ILE A 90 -5.41 -5.07 -12.33
C ILE A 90 -5.66 -6.54 -12.68
N TYR A 91 -4.65 -7.37 -12.51
CA TYR A 91 -4.67 -8.80 -12.84
C TYR A 91 -4.10 -9.60 -11.68
N ASN A 92 -4.61 -10.82 -11.53
CA ASN A 92 -4.03 -11.79 -10.62
C ASN A 92 -2.79 -12.41 -11.25
N ILE A 93 -1.78 -12.69 -10.43
CA ILE A 93 -0.69 -13.60 -10.74
C ILE A 93 -0.61 -14.64 -9.62
N ASP A 94 0.16 -15.72 -9.81
CA ASP A 94 0.16 -16.89 -8.92
C ASP A 94 0.27 -16.53 -7.44
N ASN A 95 1.11 -15.56 -7.10
CA ASN A 95 1.41 -15.15 -5.74
C ASN A 95 1.25 -13.64 -5.51
N GLY A 96 0.36 -12.98 -6.25
CA GLY A 96 0.33 -11.52 -6.22
C GLY A 96 -0.63 -10.85 -7.21
N ILE A 97 -0.36 -9.57 -7.50
CA ILE A 97 -1.10 -8.79 -8.49
C ILE A 97 -0.17 -8.01 -9.41
N ILE A 98 -0.68 -7.73 -10.62
CA ILE A 98 -0.08 -6.77 -11.55
C ILE A 98 -1.11 -5.70 -11.91
N ILE A 99 -0.76 -4.43 -11.75
CA ILE A 99 -1.54 -3.27 -12.19
C ILE A 99 -0.84 -2.61 -13.38
N LYS A 100 -1.60 -2.26 -14.43
CA LYS A 100 -1.06 -1.65 -15.65
C LYS A 100 -1.77 -0.36 -16.04
N ASN A 101 -1.01 0.46 -16.76
CA ASN A 101 -1.41 1.66 -17.49
C ASN A 101 -1.94 2.82 -16.63
N PRO A 102 -1.27 4.00 -16.62
CA PRO A 102 0.03 4.29 -17.21
C PRO A 102 1.18 3.81 -16.32
N GLY A 103 2.00 2.90 -16.86
CA GLY A 103 3.09 2.25 -16.12
C GLY A 103 2.72 0.84 -15.66
N GLN A 104 3.44 0.35 -14.66
CA GLN A 104 3.28 -1.00 -14.12
C GLN A 104 3.51 -1.00 -12.61
N VAL A 105 2.71 -1.76 -11.89
CA VAL A 105 2.98 -2.15 -10.50
C VAL A 105 2.87 -3.67 -10.43
N THR A 106 3.84 -4.32 -9.82
CA THR A 106 3.80 -5.74 -9.51
C THR A 106 3.99 -5.88 -8.01
N LEU A 107 3.06 -6.55 -7.34
CA LEU A 107 3.18 -6.96 -5.95
C LEU A 107 3.21 -8.48 -5.93
N GLU A 108 4.31 -9.05 -5.47
CA GLU A 108 4.50 -10.49 -5.27
C GLU A 108 4.67 -10.76 -3.77
N HIS A 109 4.02 -11.80 -3.27
CA HIS A 109 4.17 -12.29 -1.90
C HIS A 109 4.75 -13.70 -1.92
N LYS A 110 5.58 -14.04 -0.95
CA LYS A 110 6.18 -15.36 -0.81
C LYS A 110 5.61 -16.08 0.40
N GLN A 111 5.73 -17.40 0.40
CA GLN A 111 5.26 -18.25 1.50
C GLN A 111 5.97 -17.99 2.84
N ASP A 112 7.16 -17.40 2.81
CA ASP A 112 7.90 -16.97 4.02
C ASP A 112 7.42 -15.61 4.58
N GLY A 113 6.35 -15.04 4.00
CA GLY A 113 5.79 -13.73 4.33
C GLY A 113 6.51 -12.55 3.70
N SER A 114 7.63 -12.77 2.99
CA SER A 114 8.33 -11.70 2.28
C SER A 114 7.53 -11.21 1.08
N SER A 115 7.71 -9.94 0.72
CA SER A 115 7.05 -9.33 -0.43
C SER A 115 8.05 -8.61 -1.32
N ARG A 116 7.78 -8.59 -2.62
CA ARG A 116 8.45 -7.70 -3.58
C ARG A 116 7.44 -6.78 -4.22
N VAL A 117 7.77 -5.50 -4.32
CA VAL A 117 6.99 -4.49 -5.01
C VAL A 117 7.85 -3.83 -6.07
N PHE A 118 7.51 -4.06 -7.34
CA PHE A 118 8.08 -3.33 -8.46
C PHE A 118 7.09 -2.27 -8.94
N ILE A 119 7.57 -1.04 -9.14
CA ILE A 119 6.75 0.09 -9.60
C ILE A 119 7.48 0.80 -10.71
N GLU A 120 6.77 1.09 -11.79
CA GLU A 120 7.12 2.10 -12.78
C GLU A 120 5.90 3.01 -12.97
N THR A 121 6.04 4.28 -12.60
CA THR A 121 4.96 5.26 -12.70
C THR A 121 5.46 6.69 -12.92
N SER A 122 4.55 7.64 -13.05
CA SER A 122 4.88 9.05 -13.22
C SER A 122 3.86 10.00 -12.59
N THR A 123 4.34 11.19 -12.22
CA THR A 123 3.47 12.29 -11.79
C THR A 123 2.55 12.72 -12.94
N LEU A 124 1.33 13.13 -12.63
CA LEU A 124 0.38 13.67 -13.63
C LEU A 124 0.88 14.94 -14.32
N TYR A 125 1.51 15.86 -13.59
CA TYR A 125 1.77 17.23 -14.07
C TYR A 125 3.24 17.64 -14.14
N ARG A 126 4.13 16.97 -13.39
CA ARG A 126 5.53 17.42 -13.22
C ARG A 126 6.54 16.66 -14.07
N ASN A 127 6.07 15.75 -14.95
CA ASN A 127 6.89 14.87 -15.78
C ASN A 127 8.03 14.15 -15.02
N ILE A 128 7.82 13.86 -13.74
CA ILE A 128 8.73 13.03 -12.94
C ILE A 128 8.31 11.58 -13.15
N LYS A 129 9.22 10.74 -13.65
CA LYS A 129 9.05 9.28 -13.66
C LYS A 129 9.77 8.69 -12.47
N VAL A 130 9.17 7.67 -11.88
CA VAL A 130 9.71 6.94 -10.75
C VAL A 130 9.69 5.46 -11.10
N LYS A 131 10.84 4.81 -10.96
CA LYS A 131 10.93 3.37 -10.81
C LYS A 131 11.30 3.04 -9.37
N CYS A 132 10.73 1.99 -8.83
CA CYS A 132 11.05 1.49 -7.49
C CYS A 132 11.06 -0.04 -7.54
N ASP A 133 12.11 -0.65 -7.03
CA ASP A 133 12.14 -2.08 -6.69
C ASP A 133 12.30 -2.20 -5.18
N LEU A 134 11.30 -2.76 -4.51
CA LEU A 134 11.21 -2.87 -3.07
C LEU A 134 11.12 -4.32 -2.66
N HIS A 135 11.91 -4.69 -1.66
CA HIS A 135 11.90 -5.99 -1.02
C HIS A 135 11.59 -5.80 0.47
N PHE A 136 10.57 -6.51 0.95
CA PHE A 136 10.16 -6.51 2.35
C PHE A 136 10.34 -7.91 2.93
N SER A 137 11.04 -8.01 4.07
CA SER A 137 11.30 -9.25 4.79
C SER A 137 10.73 -9.15 6.21
N PRO A 138 9.68 -9.91 6.54
CA PRO A 138 9.09 -9.87 7.89
C PRO A 138 10.10 -10.36 8.94
N ILE A 139 10.06 -9.78 10.13
CA ILE A 139 10.74 -10.37 11.27
C ILE A 139 9.80 -11.43 11.86
N GLN A 140 10.13 -12.70 11.60
CA GLN A 140 9.32 -13.90 11.87
C GLN A 140 8.94 -14.14 13.36
N ASN A 141 9.20 -13.22 14.29
CA ASN A 141 9.02 -13.47 15.73
C ASN A 141 7.89 -12.66 16.40
N ILE A 142 6.95 -12.09 15.64
CA ILE A 142 5.74 -11.46 16.22
C ILE A 142 4.49 -12.37 16.09
N PHE A 143 4.69 -13.65 15.77
CA PHE A 143 3.64 -14.67 15.84
C PHE A 143 3.36 -15.02 17.31
N ASN A 144 2.47 -14.27 17.94
CA ASN A 144 1.26 -14.88 18.48
C ASN A 144 0.19 -13.82 18.74
N SER A 145 -0.65 -13.71 17.70
CA SER A 145 -1.95 -13.05 17.63
C SER A 145 -1.96 -11.58 18.01
N ILE A 146 -1.86 -10.71 17.00
CA ILE A 146 -2.76 -9.57 16.99
C ILE A 146 -4.17 -10.18 17.09
N PRO A 147 -4.87 -10.00 18.23
CA PRO A 147 -6.13 -10.69 18.43
C PRO A 147 -7.12 -10.19 17.39
N GLN A 148 -7.84 -11.12 16.78
CA GLN A 148 -8.94 -10.76 15.92
C GLN A 148 -9.92 -9.93 16.73
N GLN A 149 -10.28 -8.77 16.19
CA GLN A 149 -11.25 -7.89 16.80
C GLN A 149 -12.31 -7.58 15.77
N TYR A 150 -13.48 -8.18 15.94
CA TYR A 150 -14.62 -7.92 15.09
C TYR A 150 -15.59 -6.99 15.79
N SER A 151 -15.99 -5.93 15.09
CA SER A 151 -17.16 -5.13 15.46
C SER A 151 -18.43 -5.79 14.92
N GLU A 152 -19.60 -5.36 15.42
CA GLU A 152 -20.89 -5.75 14.82
C GLU A 152 -20.96 -5.39 13.33
N ASN A 153 -20.34 -4.26 12.98
CA ASN A 153 -20.21 -3.84 11.59
C ASN A 153 -19.05 -4.60 10.90
N LYS A 154 -19.36 -5.32 9.82
CA LYS A 154 -18.41 -6.06 8.96
C LYS A 154 -18.14 -5.37 7.62
N ASP A 155 -18.16 -4.04 7.58
CA ASP A 155 -17.95 -3.24 6.38
C ASP A 155 -16.46 -3.11 6.01
N HIS A 156 -15.59 -2.96 7.01
CA HIS A 156 -14.18 -2.57 6.83
C HIS A 156 -13.25 -3.47 7.63
N PHE A 157 -12.14 -3.86 7.03
CA PHE A 157 -11.17 -4.79 7.59
C PHE A 157 -9.73 -4.27 7.43
N TRP A 158 -8.91 -4.64 8.40
CA TRP A 158 -7.49 -4.35 8.47
C TRP A 158 -6.76 -5.63 8.88
N LYS A 159 -5.75 -6.00 8.10
CA LYS A 159 -4.86 -7.13 8.33
C LYS A 159 -3.42 -6.58 8.42
N PRO A 160 -2.85 -6.46 9.62
CA PRO A 160 -1.45 -6.10 9.81
C PRO A 160 -0.54 -7.26 9.37
N LEU A 161 -0.17 -7.26 8.08
CA LEU A 161 0.62 -8.32 7.43
C LEU A 161 2.02 -8.46 8.02
N SER A 162 2.66 -7.35 8.38
CA SER A 162 3.97 -7.39 9.03
C SER A 162 4.16 -6.13 9.86
N PRO A 163 3.82 -6.18 11.16
CA PRO A 163 3.98 -5.07 12.09
C PRO A 163 5.43 -4.54 12.16
N LYS A 164 6.39 -5.43 11.91
CA LYS A 164 7.82 -5.12 11.86
C LYS A 164 8.51 -6.01 10.83
N GLY A 165 9.25 -5.39 9.94
CA GLY A 165 10.08 -6.08 8.95
C GLY A 165 11.23 -5.21 8.50
N TYR A 166 12.12 -5.83 7.74
CA TYR A 166 13.15 -5.12 7.03
C TYR A 166 12.72 -4.77 5.61
N LEU A 167 13.01 -3.56 5.19
CA LEU A 167 12.69 -3.08 3.86
C LEU A 167 13.93 -2.51 3.19
N GLU A 168 14.20 -3.01 1.99
CA GLU A 168 15.17 -2.47 1.05
C GLU A 168 14.43 -1.97 -0.20
N ALA A 169 14.68 -0.73 -0.61
CA ALA A 169 14.06 -0.15 -1.79
C ALA A 169 15.06 0.68 -2.60
N GLU A 170 15.09 0.42 -3.90
CA GLU A 170 15.88 1.19 -4.87
C GLU A 170 14.95 2.05 -5.72
N PHE A 171 15.07 3.36 -5.58
CA PHE A 171 14.35 4.34 -6.39
C PHE A 171 15.23 4.85 -7.53
N GLU A 172 14.68 4.90 -8.74
CA GLU A 172 15.21 5.69 -9.85
C GLU A 172 14.21 6.82 -10.17
N ILE A 173 14.63 8.06 -9.97
CA ILE A 173 13.82 9.26 -10.19
C ILE A 173 14.35 9.96 -11.44
N ILE A 174 13.51 10.03 -12.47
CA ILE A 174 13.86 10.68 -13.73
C ILE A 174 13.09 11.99 -13.86
N LYS A 175 13.82 13.10 -13.89
CA LYS A 175 13.29 14.46 -14.07
C LYS A 175 14.19 15.23 -15.03
N ASN A 176 13.59 15.91 -16.01
CA ASN A 176 14.33 16.74 -16.99
C ASN A 176 15.50 15.99 -17.68
N LYS A 177 15.30 14.70 -18.01
CA LYS A 177 16.32 13.79 -18.60
C LYS A 177 17.51 13.46 -17.69
N GLN A 178 17.50 13.90 -16.43
CA GLN A 178 18.45 13.48 -15.41
C GLN A 178 17.83 12.34 -14.60
N SER A 179 18.66 11.37 -14.21
CA SER A 179 18.28 10.24 -13.36
C SER A 179 19.03 10.34 -12.04
N GLU A 180 18.29 10.26 -10.93
CA GLU A 180 18.81 10.18 -9.57
C GLU A 180 18.43 8.83 -8.97
N LYS A 181 19.40 8.14 -8.37
CA LYS A 181 19.17 6.88 -7.67
C LYS A 181 19.20 7.10 -6.16
N ILE A 182 18.20 6.57 -5.46
CA ILE A 182 18.10 6.64 -4.00
C ILE A 182 17.84 5.24 -3.47
N ASN A 183 18.71 4.78 -2.57
CA ASN A 183 18.55 3.51 -1.89
C ASN A 183 18.09 3.77 -0.46
N ILE A 184 17.08 3.02 -0.04
CA ILE A 184 16.50 3.10 1.30
C ILE A 184 16.58 1.71 1.90
N LYS A 185 17.07 1.64 3.12
CA LYS A 185 17.23 0.41 3.88
C LYS A 185 16.89 0.70 5.33
N GLY A 186 15.93 -0.03 5.89
CA GLY A 186 15.56 0.15 7.28
C GLY A 186 14.29 -0.58 7.74
N MET A 187 13.83 -0.20 8.93
CA MET A 187 12.65 -0.79 9.56
C MET A 187 11.34 -0.30 8.92
N GLY A 188 10.54 -1.27 8.50
CA GLY A 188 9.27 -1.04 7.83
C GLY A 188 8.10 -1.75 8.47
N TYR A 189 6.93 -1.43 7.94
CA TYR A 189 5.65 -2.04 8.26
C TYR A 189 4.89 -2.31 6.96
N SER A 190 4.10 -3.38 6.95
CA SER A 190 3.14 -3.63 5.87
C SER A 190 1.78 -4.09 6.39
N ASP A 191 0.74 -3.71 5.67
CA ASP A 191 -0.61 -4.18 5.91
C ASP A 191 -1.46 -4.30 4.65
N GLN A 192 -2.65 -4.84 4.87
CA GLN A 192 -3.73 -4.85 3.91
C GLN A 192 -4.98 -4.30 4.57
N ASN A 193 -5.74 -3.50 3.85
CA ASN A 193 -7.06 -3.06 4.27
C ASN A 193 -8.04 -3.30 3.13
N TRP A 194 -9.29 -3.59 3.47
CA TRP A 194 -10.36 -3.66 2.49
C TRP A 194 -11.69 -3.27 3.10
N GLY A 195 -12.65 -2.97 2.23
CA GLY A 195 -14.02 -2.69 2.64
C GLY A 195 -15.01 -3.05 1.55
N PHE A 196 -16.21 -3.40 1.97
CA PHE A 196 -17.33 -3.75 1.07
C PHE A 196 -18.18 -2.53 0.67
N VAL A 197 -17.84 -1.36 1.20
CA VAL A 197 -18.54 -0.08 1.03
C VAL A 197 -17.51 1.06 0.95
N PRO A 198 -17.88 2.28 0.52
CA PRO A 198 -16.95 3.41 0.48
C PRO A 198 -16.26 3.64 1.82
N ILE A 199 -14.97 4.00 1.80
CA ILE A 199 -14.16 4.19 3.03
C ILE A 199 -14.78 5.17 4.03
N TYR A 200 -15.51 6.19 3.57
CA TYR A 200 -16.16 7.17 4.42
C TYR A 200 -17.53 6.70 4.97
N HIS A 201 -18.00 5.52 4.58
CA HIS A 201 -19.24 4.96 5.10
C HIS A 201 -19.07 4.57 6.57
N LYS A 202 -19.75 5.31 7.45
CA LYS A 202 -19.72 5.14 8.92
C LYS A 202 -18.32 5.29 9.54
N ILE A 203 -17.41 5.97 8.85
CA ILE A 203 -16.11 6.40 9.37
C ILE A 203 -16.09 7.93 9.26
N SER A 204 -16.20 8.63 10.39
CA SER A 204 -16.04 10.09 10.43
C SER A 204 -14.58 10.50 10.39
N ASP A 205 -13.74 9.75 11.14
CA ASP A 205 -12.33 10.04 11.35
C ASP A 205 -11.52 8.75 11.41
N TRP A 206 -10.29 8.81 10.93
CA TRP A 206 -9.32 7.73 11.01
C TRP A 206 -7.99 8.28 11.46
N ASN A 207 -7.47 7.77 12.58
CA ASN A 207 -6.12 8.03 13.05
C ASN A 207 -5.35 6.71 13.09
N TRP A 208 -4.17 6.68 12.46
CA TRP A 208 -3.29 5.53 12.47
C TRP A 208 -1.85 5.99 12.56
N GLY A 209 -1.05 5.21 13.27
CA GLY A 209 0.38 5.41 13.37
C GLY A 209 1.03 4.13 13.89
N ARG A 210 2.34 4.04 13.68
CA ARG A 210 3.16 2.99 14.24
C ARG A 210 4.36 3.61 14.94
N PHE A 211 4.89 2.89 15.91
CA PHE A 211 6.19 3.19 16.50
C PHE A 211 6.91 1.87 16.75
N HIS A 212 8.23 1.88 16.55
CA HIS A 212 9.09 0.76 16.93
C HIS A 212 9.93 1.21 18.11
N THR A 213 9.95 0.44 19.18
CA THR A 213 10.85 0.71 20.31
C THR A 213 11.61 -0.56 20.67
N GLU A 214 12.78 -0.41 21.27
CA GLU A 214 13.54 -1.55 21.79
C GLU A 214 12.84 -2.23 22.98
N LYS A 215 12.06 -1.46 23.76
CA LYS A 215 11.37 -1.92 24.98
C LYS A 215 10.02 -2.58 24.71
N LEU A 216 9.29 -2.08 23.71
CA LEU A 216 7.99 -2.56 23.26
C LEU A 216 8.18 -2.99 21.81
N ASN A 217 8.62 -4.23 21.60
CA ASN A 217 8.74 -4.83 20.28
C ASN A 217 7.35 -5.13 19.69
N GLY A 218 6.63 -4.07 19.30
CA GLY A 218 5.51 -4.09 18.35
C GLY A 218 4.17 -4.60 18.89
N ILE A 219 3.31 -3.67 19.31
CA ILE A 219 1.87 -3.69 19.00
C ILE A 219 1.60 -2.40 18.24
#